data_AF-A0A3A9SP03-F1
#
_entry.id   AF-A0A3A9SP03-F1
#
_cell.length_a   1.000
_cell.length_b   1.000
_cell.length_c   1.000
_cell.angle_alpha   90.00
_cell.angle_beta   90.00
_cell.angle_gamma   90.00
#
_symmetry.space_group_name_H-M   'P 1'
#
loop_
_entity.id
_entity.type
_entity.pdbx_description
1 polymer ?
#
loop_
_entity_poly.entity_id
_entity_poly.type
_entity_poly.pdbx_seq_one_letter_code
_entity_poly.pdbx_strand_id
1 'polypeptide(L)'
;MNRTKQFYDLTMKYRKGLNEINDKYDAELAKIDKYRGSAGYDKDRDSIEHRRKDAIAAFQNERLTAFLTIIDEMRKTAKSRTMTAPTSEELALLQALKMRDNIGKDELEQASRTLRNCPVGLSILDEIAKKNDVMGVRFGAESTDSILNHINSLEESAKRLCALDRCDSRQEMLLRRNIHGADYDPQALYSFAVDRDFISENDALTFMGGVTDLDSFRDAVNTEEVWHYDNA
;
A
#
# COMPACT_ATOMS: atom_id res chain seq x y z
N MET A 1 -8.56 14.63 -2.60
CA MET A 1 -8.08 13.63 -1.59
C MET A 1 -7.12 12.66 -2.26
N ASN A 2 -5.90 12.52 -1.74
CA ASN A 2 -4.83 11.72 -2.36
C ASN A 2 -5.13 10.20 -2.34
N ARG A 3 -4.54 9.43 -3.26
CA ARG A 3 -4.83 8.01 -3.47
C ARG A 3 -4.26 7.13 -2.37
N THR A 4 -3.09 7.48 -1.85
CA THR A 4 -2.46 6.75 -0.74
C THR A 4 -3.33 6.78 0.52
N LYS A 5 -3.97 7.92 0.83
CA LYS A 5 -4.94 8.02 1.92
C LYS A 5 -6.24 7.29 1.61
N GLN A 6 -6.74 7.36 0.38
CA GLN A 6 -7.92 6.57 -0.01
C GLN A 6 -7.70 5.07 0.21
N PHE A 7 -6.52 4.57 -0.15
CA PHE A 7 -6.14 3.18 0.09
C PHE A 7 -6.11 2.85 1.58
N TYR A 8 -5.43 3.69 2.38
CA TYR A 8 -5.37 3.52 3.84
C TYR A 8 -6.76 3.54 4.51
N ASP A 9 -7.58 4.54 4.18
CA ASP A 9 -8.92 4.69 4.73
C ASP A 9 -9.81 3.49 4.35
N LEU A 10 -9.65 2.95 3.14
CA LEU A 10 -10.35 1.75 2.70
C LEU A 10 -9.90 0.51 3.48
N THR A 11 -8.60 0.35 3.74
CA THR A 11 -8.06 -0.70 4.62
C THR A 11 -8.67 -0.65 6.02
N MET A 12 -8.71 0.52 6.64
CA MET A 12 -9.29 0.68 7.98
C MET A 12 -10.80 0.39 7.99
N LYS A 13 -11.53 0.86 6.96
CA LYS A 13 -12.97 0.57 6.81
C LYS A 13 -13.24 -0.91 6.57
N TYR A 14 -12.39 -1.59 5.80
CA TYR A 14 -12.51 -3.03 5.56
C TYR A 14 -12.37 -3.81 6.88
N ARG A 15 -11.29 -3.57 7.63
CA ARG A 15 -11.04 -4.24 8.93
C ARG A 15 -12.21 -4.04 9.88
N LYS A 16 -12.68 -2.79 10.02
CA LYS A 16 -13.83 -2.47 10.85
C LYS A 16 -15.10 -3.21 10.41
N GLY A 17 -15.42 -3.17 9.11
CA GLY A 17 -16.62 -3.82 8.59
C GLY A 17 -16.59 -5.34 8.73
N LEU A 18 -15.42 -5.98 8.55
CA LEU A 18 -15.27 -7.42 8.76
C LEU A 18 -15.46 -7.79 10.23
N ASN A 19 -14.93 -6.99 11.16
CA ASN A 19 -15.16 -7.18 12.59
C ASN A 19 -16.65 -7.01 12.95
N GLU A 20 -17.33 -5.99 12.42
CA GLU A 20 -18.77 -5.80 12.64
C GLU A 20 -19.64 -6.97 12.14
N ILE A 21 -19.27 -7.62 11.03
CA ILE A 21 -19.95 -8.83 10.53
C ILE A 21 -19.73 -10.00 11.49
N ASN A 22 -18.50 -10.19 11.96
CA ASN A 22 -18.18 -11.30 12.86
C ASN A 22 -18.74 -11.09 14.27
N ASP A 23 -18.79 -9.86 14.78
CA ASP A 23 -19.42 -9.53 16.07
C ASP A 23 -20.92 -9.85 16.05
N LYS A 24 -21.61 -9.55 14.93
CA LYS A 24 -23.02 -9.92 14.74
C LYS A 24 -23.20 -11.43 14.74
N TYR A 25 -22.33 -12.15 14.05
CA TYR A 25 -22.33 -13.62 14.03
C TYR A 25 -22.10 -14.21 15.42
N ASP A 26 -21.10 -13.74 16.16
CA ASP A 26 -20.78 -14.23 17.51
C ASP A 26 -21.94 -13.95 18.47
N ALA A 27 -22.59 -12.79 18.34
CA ALA A 27 -23.79 -12.46 19.10
C ALA A 27 -25.00 -13.34 18.74
N GLU A 28 -25.17 -13.72 17.47
CA GLU A 28 -26.23 -14.66 17.06
C GLU A 28 -25.97 -16.08 17.56
N LEU A 29 -24.73 -16.56 17.48
CA LEU A 29 -24.34 -17.86 18.06
C LEU A 29 -24.56 -17.91 19.57
N ALA A 30 -24.18 -16.86 20.30
CA ALA A 30 -24.37 -16.80 21.75
C ALA A 30 -25.85 -16.91 22.16
N LYS A 31 -26.79 -16.40 21.34
CA LYS A 31 -28.24 -16.50 21.61
C LYS A 31 -28.76 -17.94 21.51
N ILE A 32 -28.18 -18.73 20.60
CA ILE A 32 -28.62 -20.12 20.36
C ILE A 32 -27.82 -21.15 21.18
N ASP A 33 -26.69 -20.78 21.77
CA ASP A 33 -25.80 -21.71 22.48
C ASP A 33 -26.47 -22.43 23.66
N LYS A 34 -27.42 -21.77 24.33
CA LYS A 34 -28.28 -22.39 25.38
C LYS A 34 -29.13 -23.57 24.88
N TYR A 35 -29.29 -23.73 23.57
CA TYR A 35 -30.05 -24.81 22.94
C TYR A 35 -29.15 -25.91 22.37
N ARG A 36 -27.84 -25.89 22.65
CA ARG A 36 -26.88 -26.89 22.18
C ARG A 36 -27.36 -28.31 22.49
N GLY A 37 -27.34 -29.17 21.47
CA GLY A 37 -27.82 -30.55 21.55
C GLY A 37 -29.32 -30.75 21.32
N SER A 38 -30.09 -29.67 21.12
CA SER A 38 -31.47 -29.77 20.64
C SER A 38 -31.53 -30.05 19.14
N ALA A 39 -32.63 -30.66 18.68
CA ALA A 39 -32.82 -31.01 17.27
C ALA A 39 -32.81 -29.81 16.30
N GLY A 40 -33.09 -28.58 16.79
CA GLY A 40 -33.08 -27.37 15.98
C GLY A 40 -31.74 -26.63 15.95
N TYR A 41 -30.84 -26.91 16.91
CA TYR A 41 -29.61 -26.14 17.12
C TYR A 41 -28.67 -26.19 15.91
N ASP A 42 -28.41 -27.37 15.37
CA ASP A 42 -27.49 -27.52 14.24
C ASP A 42 -28.02 -26.79 12.99
N LYS A 43 -29.34 -26.85 12.76
CA LYS A 43 -29.98 -26.15 11.64
C LYS A 43 -29.87 -24.63 11.79
N ASP A 44 -30.11 -24.11 13.00
CA ASP A 44 -30.01 -22.67 13.28
C ASP A 44 -28.56 -22.18 13.18
N ARG A 45 -27.61 -22.97 13.70
CA ARG A 45 -26.17 -22.71 13.59
C ARG A 45 -25.72 -22.67 12.13
N ASP A 46 -26.10 -23.65 11.33
CA ASP A 46 -25.73 -23.72 9.91
C ASP A 46 -26.34 -22.54 9.14
N SER A 47 -27.56 -22.14 9.47
CA SER A 47 -28.20 -20.95 8.87
C SER A 47 -27.46 -19.65 9.23
N ILE A 48 -27.01 -19.50 10.48
CA ILE A 48 -26.20 -18.36 10.93
C ILE A 48 -24.85 -18.35 10.20
N GLU A 49 -24.18 -19.49 10.10
CA GLU A 49 -22.91 -19.62 9.37
C GLU A 49 -23.06 -19.29 7.89
N HIS A 50 -24.13 -19.75 7.25
CA HIS A 50 -24.36 -19.48 5.83
C HIS A 50 -24.61 -17.98 5.59
N ARG A 51 -25.43 -17.33 6.43
CA ARG A 51 -25.64 -15.87 6.39
C ARG A 51 -24.34 -15.10 6.61
N ARG A 52 -23.47 -15.56 7.52
CA ARG A 52 -22.13 -14.96 7.70
C ARG A 52 -21.31 -15.06 6.43
N LYS A 53 -21.21 -16.25 5.84
CA LYS A 53 -20.42 -16.47 4.61
C LYS A 53 -20.92 -15.61 3.45
N ASP A 54 -22.23 -15.51 3.26
CA ASP A 54 -22.80 -14.69 2.20
C ASP A 54 -22.52 -13.19 2.42
N ALA A 55 -22.66 -12.72 3.67
CA ALA A 55 -22.35 -11.34 4.03
C ALA A 55 -20.86 -11.00 3.84
N ILE A 56 -19.96 -11.92 4.26
CA ILE A 56 -18.52 -11.79 4.07
C ILE A 56 -18.21 -11.77 2.56
N ALA A 57 -18.67 -12.74 1.78
CA ALA A 57 -18.38 -12.83 0.35
C ALA A 57 -18.86 -11.59 -0.42
N ALA A 58 -20.05 -11.07 -0.11
CA ALA A 58 -20.54 -9.83 -0.71
C ALA A 58 -19.65 -8.62 -0.34
N PHE A 59 -19.30 -8.50 0.94
CA PHE A 59 -18.46 -7.41 1.45
C PHE A 59 -17.04 -7.45 0.88
N GLN A 60 -16.43 -8.64 0.80
CA GLN A 60 -15.11 -8.87 0.23
C GLN A 60 -15.07 -8.48 -1.26
N ASN A 61 -16.07 -8.88 -2.05
CA ASN A 61 -16.15 -8.54 -3.46
C ASN A 61 -16.28 -7.02 -3.69
N GLU A 62 -17.21 -6.35 -2.98
CA GLU A 62 -17.40 -4.91 -3.09
C GLU A 62 -16.10 -4.14 -2.77
N ARG A 63 -15.44 -4.53 -1.67
CA ARG A 63 -14.24 -3.85 -1.20
C ARG A 63 -13.03 -4.13 -2.07
N LEU A 64 -12.87 -5.35 -2.58
CA LEU A 64 -11.81 -5.70 -3.51
C LEU A 64 -11.91 -4.86 -4.79
N THR A 65 -13.11 -4.69 -5.36
CA THR A 65 -13.30 -3.81 -6.53
C THR A 65 -12.87 -2.37 -6.24
N ALA A 66 -13.19 -1.84 -5.06
CA ALA A 66 -12.77 -0.51 -4.65
C ALA A 66 -11.24 -0.39 -4.52
N PHE A 67 -10.58 -1.40 -3.94
CA PHE A 67 -9.11 -1.43 -3.86
C PHE A 67 -8.47 -1.44 -5.24
N LEU A 68 -8.92 -2.32 -6.13
CA LEU A 68 -8.37 -2.44 -7.49
C LEU A 68 -8.55 -1.14 -8.28
N THR A 69 -9.65 -0.43 -8.08
CA THR A 69 -9.88 0.88 -8.71
C THR A 69 -8.81 1.90 -8.28
N ILE A 70 -8.56 2.01 -6.97
CA ILE A 70 -7.54 2.93 -6.44
C ILE A 70 -6.14 2.55 -6.98
N ILE A 71 -5.81 1.26 -6.98
CA ILE A 71 -4.52 0.73 -7.46
C ILE A 71 -4.33 1.00 -8.94
N ASP A 72 -5.34 0.78 -9.77
CA ASP A 72 -5.26 1.05 -11.20
C ASP A 72 -5.04 2.53 -11.49
N GLU A 73 -5.65 3.43 -10.71
CA GLU A 73 -5.36 4.85 -10.81
C GLU A 73 -3.92 5.18 -10.38
N MET A 74 -3.43 4.60 -9.28
CA MET A 74 -2.01 4.75 -8.88
C MET A 74 -1.07 4.29 -10.00
N ARG A 75 -1.36 3.16 -10.66
CA ARG A 75 -0.58 2.67 -11.82
C ARG A 75 -0.64 3.62 -12.99
N LYS A 76 -1.82 4.16 -13.31
CA LYS A 76 -1.97 5.13 -14.40
C LYS A 76 -1.14 6.38 -14.13
N THR A 77 -1.22 6.94 -12.92
CA THR A 77 -0.43 8.11 -12.53
C THR A 77 1.06 7.82 -12.61
N ALA A 78 1.53 6.70 -12.03
CA ALA A 78 2.94 6.30 -12.06
C ALA A 78 3.47 6.13 -13.49
N LYS A 79 2.69 5.52 -14.39
CA LYS A 79 3.07 5.34 -15.81
C LYS A 79 3.01 6.61 -16.62
N SER A 80 2.10 7.52 -16.28
CA SER A 80 1.94 8.82 -16.94
C SER A 80 2.99 9.85 -16.51
N ARG A 81 3.81 9.53 -15.50
CA ARG A 81 4.88 10.40 -15.02
C ARG A 81 5.86 10.62 -16.16
N THR A 82 5.73 11.76 -16.83
CA THR A 82 6.63 12.16 -17.91
C THR A 82 8.03 12.30 -17.33
N MET A 83 9.01 11.62 -17.93
CA MET A 83 10.42 11.89 -17.68
C MET A 83 10.73 13.27 -18.24
N THR A 84 10.49 14.31 -17.45
CA THR A 84 10.78 15.69 -17.83
C THR A 84 12.30 15.82 -17.96
N ALA A 85 12.75 16.18 -19.16
CA ALA A 85 14.15 16.49 -19.39
C ALA A 85 14.57 17.67 -18.48
N PRO A 86 15.82 17.66 -17.95
CA PRO A 86 16.30 18.81 -17.18
C PRO A 86 16.21 20.07 -18.03
N THR A 87 15.69 21.14 -17.43
CA THR A 87 15.78 22.48 -18.02
C THR A 87 17.24 22.91 -18.16
N SER A 88 17.52 23.91 -18.99
CA SER A 88 18.89 24.41 -19.18
C SER A 88 19.56 24.85 -17.87
N GLU A 89 18.79 25.38 -16.92
CA GLU A 89 19.27 25.80 -15.60
C GLU A 89 19.60 24.60 -14.71
N GLU A 90 18.71 23.60 -14.64
CA GLU A 90 18.93 22.35 -13.91
C GLU A 90 20.12 21.56 -14.47
N LEU A 91 20.28 21.55 -15.80
CA LEU A 91 21.39 20.90 -16.48
C LEU A 91 22.71 21.62 -16.21
N ALA A 92 22.70 22.96 -16.19
CA ALA A 92 23.87 23.76 -15.83
C ALA A 92 24.29 23.54 -14.37
N LEU A 93 23.33 23.44 -13.44
CA LEU A 93 23.58 23.10 -12.04
C LEU A 93 24.25 21.71 -11.91
N LEU A 94 23.71 20.71 -12.59
CA LEU A 94 24.27 19.35 -12.59
C LEU A 94 25.68 19.29 -13.20
N GLN A 95 25.92 20.04 -14.28
CA GLN A 95 27.25 20.16 -14.88
C GLN A 95 28.24 20.84 -13.92
N ALA A 96 27.83 21.93 -13.27
CA ALA A 96 28.67 22.65 -12.31
C ALA A 96 29.04 21.76 -11.11
N LEU A 97 28.08 20.98 -10.58
CA LEU A 97 28.34 20.01 -9.53
C LEU A 97 29.31 18.92 -10.00
N LYS A 98 29.13 18.38 -11.20
CA LYS A 98 30.00 17.33 -11.77
C LYS A 98 31.44 17.78 -12.01
N MET A 99 31.68 19.08 -12.15
CA MET A 99 33.02 19.66 -12.33
C MET A 99 33.77 19.94 -11.02
N ARG A 100 33.12 19.81 -9.86
CA ARG A 100 33.77 20.02 -8.56
C ARG A 100 34.50 18.76 -8.09
N ASP A 101 35.68 18.95 -7.50
CA ASP A 101 36.53 17.87 -6.99
C ASP A 101 36.04 17.29 -5.64
N ASN A 102 35.31 18.08 -4.86
CA ASN A 102 34.69 17.68 -3.60
C ASN A 102 33.33 18.36 -3.45
N ILE A 103 32.30 17.58 -3.11
CA ILE A 103 30.95 18.08 -2.88
C ILE A 103 30.46 17.61 -1.51
N GLY A 104 29.96 18.56 -0.72
CA GLY A 104 29.39 18.27 0.59
C GLY A 104 27.95 17.77 0.52
N LYS A 105 27.50 17.08 1.57
CA LYS A 105 26.13 16.58 1.71
C LYS A 105 25.09 17.71 1.59
N ASP A 106 25.34 18.84 2.24
CA ASP A 106 24.41 19.99 2.26
C ASP A 106 24.20 20.59 0.86
N GLU A 107 25.24 20.62 0.03
CA GLU A 107 25.14 21.11 -1.35
C GLU A 107 24.33 20.18 -2.24
N LEU A 108 24.48 18.86 -2.05
CA LEU A 108 23.67 17.87 -2.75
C LEU A 108 22.20 17.92 -2.29
N GLU A 109 21.93 18.11 -1.00
CA GLU A 109 20.57 18.30 -0.50
C GLU A 109 19.94 19.61 -1.01
N GLN A 110 20.73 20.66 -1.19
CA GLN A 110 20.23 21.89 -1.79
C GLN A 110 19.93 21.70 -3.29
N ALA A 111 20.80 20.98 -4.01
CA ALA A 111 20.58 20.65 -5.41
C ALA A 111 19.36 19.74 -5.62
N SER A 112 19.11 18.79 -4.71
CA SER A 112 17.95 17.89 -4.82
C SER A 112 16.62 18.64 -4.67
N ARG A 113 16.58 19.68 -3.85
CA ARG A 113 15.40 20.57 -3.74
C ARG A 113 15.12 21.30 -5.05
N THR A 114 16.16 21.78 -5.72
CA THR A 114 16.05 22.44 -7.03
C THR A 114 15.60 21.45 -8.11
N LEU A 115 16.10 20.22 -8.05
CA LEU A 115 15.83 19.17 -9.04
C LEU A 115 14.60 18.30 -8.71
N ARG A 116 13.82 18.64 -7.67
CA ARG A 116 12.72 17.80 -7.14
C ARG A 116 11.75 17.32 -8.23
N ASN A 117 11.51 18.16 -9.23
CA ASN A 117 10.55 17.90 -10.31
C ASN A 117 11.20 17.33 -11.58
N CYS A 118 12.51 17.05 -11.55
CA CYS A 118 13.27 16.47 -12.65
C CYS A 118 13.83 15.09 -12.23
N PRO A 119 13.10 13.99 -12.48
CA PRO A 119 13.56 12.64 -12.15
C PRO A 119 14.92 12.30 -12.77
N VAL A 120 15.16 12.79 -13.99
CA VAL A 120 16.46 12.63 -14.69
C VAL A 120 17.57 13.36 -13.94
N GLY A 121 17.31 14.59 -13.49
CA GLY A 121 18.28 15.39 -12.74
C GLY A 121 18.62 14.79 -11.39
N LEU A 122 17.61 14.29 -10.68
CA LEU A 122 17.77 13.56 -9.41
C LEU A 122 18.60 12.27 -9.56
N SER A 123 18.42 11.53 -10.66
CA SER A 123 19.26 10.36 -10.97
C SER A 123 20.72 10.74 -11.21
N ILE A 124 20.98 11.84 -11.94
CA ILE A 124 22.34 12.33 -12.17
C ILE A 124 22.97 12.82 -10.86
N LEU A 125 22.19 13.45 -9.99
CA LEU A 125 22.65 13.88 -8.66
C LEU A 125 23.05 12.70 -7.77
N ASP A 126 22.32 11.57 -7.85
CA ASP A 126 22.66 10.33 -7.16
C ASP A 126 23.99 9.73 -7.67
N GLU A 127 24.25 9.80 -8.97
CA GLU A 127 25.54 9.40 -9.56
C GLU A 127 26.69 10.30 -9.09
N ILE A 128 26.46 11.61 -8.99
CA ILE A 128 27.44 12.57 -8.49
C ILE A 128 27.77 12.27 -7.02
N ALA A 129 26.77 11.98 -6.19
CA ALA A 129 26.95 11.61 -4.79
C ALA A 129 27.80 10.34 -4.64
N LYS A 130 27.53 9.30 -5.44
CA LYS A 130 28.31 8.05 -5.47
C LYS A 130 29.76 8.28 -5.88
N LYS A 131 30.01 9.15 -6.87
CA LYS A 131 31.38 9.46 -7.32
C LYS A 131 32.21 10.23 -6.29
N ASN A 132 31.55 11.04 -5.46
CA ASN A 132 32.19 11.81 -4.40
C ASN A 132 32.23 11.05 -3.06
N ASP A 133 31.88 9.75 -3.05
CA ASP A 133 31.87 8.87 -1.88
C ASP A 133 31.05 9.43 -0.69
N VAL A 134 30.01 10.21 -1.00
CA VAL A 134 29.14 10.81 0.02
C VAL A 134 28.16 9.73 0.51
N MET A 135 28.49 9.10 1.64
CA MET A 135 27.67 8.04 2.21
C MET A 135 26.37 8.58 2.81
N GLY A 136 25.29 7.78 2.67
CA GLY A 136 24.02 8.02 3.35
C GLY A 136 23.09 9.02 2.67
N VAL A 137 23.36 9.40 1.42
CA VAL A 137 22.47 10.25 0.62
C VAL A 137 22.04 9.51 -0.64
N ARG A 138 20.72 9.48 -0.87
CA ARG A 138 20.09 9.00 -2.10
C ARG A 138 19.16 10.08 -2.60
N PHE A 139 19.37 10.50 -3.84
CA PHE A 139 18.59 11.59 -4.42
C PHE A 139 17.73 11.12 -5.59
N GLY A 140 17.97 9.92 -6.10
CA GLY A 140 17.18 9.38 -7.21
C GLY A 140 15.71 9.23 -6.81
N ALA A 141 14.82 9.78 -7.65
CA ALA A 141 13.43 9.36 -7.63
C ALA A 141 13.38 7.83 -7.81
N GLU A 142 12.57 7.13 -7.01
CA GLU A 142 12.31 5.71 -7.27
C GLU A 142 12.02 5.51 -8.75
N SER A 143 12.65 4.50 -9.36
CA SER A 143 12.39 4.19 -10.76
C SER A 143 10.91 3.83 -10.92
N THR A 144 10.34 4.12 -12.09
CA THR A 144 8.96 3.73 -12.40
C THR A 144 8.73 2.24 -12.14
N ASP A 145 9.73 1.40 -12.42
CA ASP A 145 9.66 -0.04 -12.13
C ASP A 145 9.60 -0.33 -10.61
N SER A 146 10.36 0.39 -9.78
CA SER A 146 10.29 0.26 -8.32
C SER A 146 8.91 0.66 -7.81
N ILE A 147 8.38 1.80 -8.27
CA ILE A 147 7.03 2.28 -7.93
C ILE A 147 5.98 1.25 -8.34
N LEU A 148 6.08 0.71 -9.56
CA LEU A 148 5.16 -0.31 -10.04
C LEU A 148 5.25 -1.60 -9.21
N ASN A 149 6.44 -2.00 -8.76
CA ASN A 149 6.60 -3.14 -7.86
C ASN A 149 5.95 -2.91 -6.50
N HIS A 150 6.05 -1.70 -5.95
CA HIS A 150 5.32 -1.32 -4.73
C HIS A 150 3.80 -1.35 -4.94
N ILE A 151 3.31 -0.85 -6.08
CA ILE A 151 1.88 -0.91 -6.41
C ILE A 151 1.40 -2.36 -6.58
N ASN A 152 2.21 -3.22 -7.21
CA ASN A 152 1.90 -4.65 -7.31
C ASN A 152 1.82 -5.31 -5.91
N SER A 153 2.72 -4.93 -5.01
CA SER A 153 2.73 -5.41 -3.63
C SER A 153 1.47 -4.95 -2.87
N LEU A 154 1.04 -3.70 -3.06
CA LEU A 154 -0.22 -3.19 -2.51
C LEU A 154 -1.43 -3.96 -3.02
N GLU A 155 -1.44 -4.32 -4.31
CA GLU A 155 -2.52 -5.13 -4.91
C GLU A 155 -2.60 -6.53 -4.29
N GLU A 156 -1.47 -7.23 -4.21
CA GLU A 156 -1.42 -8.55 -3.60
C GLU A 156 -1.82 -8.50 -2.13
N SER A 157 -1.35 -7.48 -1.40
CA SER A 157 -1.75 -7.25 -0.01
C SER A 157 -3.25 -6.96 0.14
N ALA A 158 -3.85 -6.18 -0.75
CA ALA A 158 -5.29 -5.91 -0.74
C ALA A 158 -6.11 -7.18 -1.03
N LYS A 159 -5.70 -8.01 -2.00
CA LYS A 159 -6.33 -9.32 -2.26
C LYS A 159 -6.27 -10.23 -1.04
N ARG A 160 -5.11 -10.28 -0.38
CA ARG A 160 -4.90 -11.10 0.82
C ARG A 160 -5.75 -10.63 2.00
N LEU A 161 -5.83 -9.32 2.21
CA LEU A 161 -6.69 -8.70 3.22
C LEU A 161 -8.16 -9.02 2.93
N CYS A 162 -8.60 -8.84 1.69
CA CYS A 162 -9.97 -9.13 1.27
C CYS A 162 -10.31 -10.62 1.33
N ALA A 163 -9.34 -11.52 1.38
CA ALA A 163 -9.59 -12.95 1.52
C ALA A 163 -9.79 -13.38 2.99
N LEU A 164 -9.67 -12.49 3.97
CA LEU A 164 -9.84 -12.83 5.40
C LEU A 164 -11.31 -13.02 5.75
N ASP A 165 -11.61 -14.06 6.54
CA ASP A 165 -12.95 -14.23 7.14
C ASP A 165 -13.03 -13.56 8.51
N ARG A 166 -11.89 -13.32 9.17
CA ARG A 166 -11.75 -12.50 10.39
C ARG A 166 -10.43 -11.74 10.39
N CYS A 167 -10.45 -10.50 10.87
CA CYS A 167 -9.23 -9.78 11.23
C CYS A 167 -8.75 -10.21 12.63
N ASP A 168 -7.45 -10.05 12.88
CA ASP A 168 -6.78 -10.27 14.17
C ASP A 168 -6.96 -11.68 14.74
N SER A 169 -7.31 -12.65 13.90
CA SER A 169 -7.59 -14.02 14.30
C SER A 169 -6.35 -14.88 14.21
N ARG A 170 -5.73 -15.14 15.36
CA ARG A 170 -4.59 -16.09 15.47
C ARG A 170 -4.95 -17.47 14.90
N GLN A 171 -6.21 -17.87 14.97
CA GLN A 171 -6.69 -19.15 14.45
C GLN A 171 -6.75 -19.16 12.92
N GLU A 172 -7.26 -18.10 12.29
CA GLU A 172 -7.18 -17.93 10.82
C GLU A 172 -5.72 -17.93 10.35
N MET A 173 -4.86 -17.20 11.06
CA MET A 173 -3.43 -17.13 10.76
C MET A 173 -2.74 -18.50 10.85
N LEU A 174 -3.17 -19.38 11.76
CA LEU A 174 -2.63 -20.74 11.91
C LEU A 174 -3.20 -21.72 10.88
N LEU A 175 -4.48 -21.58 10.52
CA LEU A 175 -5.13 -22.43 9.50
C LEU A 175 -4.48 -22.25 8.11
N ARG A 176 -4.06 -21.03 7.77
CA ARG A 176 -3.29 -20.75 6.54
C ARG A 176 -1.83 -21.21 6.60
N ARG A 177 -1.33 -21.58 7.78
CA ARG A 177 0.08 -21.86 8.06
C ARG A 177 0.46 -23.34 7.93
N ASN A 178 -0.45 -24.21 7.53
CA ASN A 178 -0.17 -25.65 7.51
C ASN A 178 0.83 -25.98 6.39
N ILE A 179 2.12 -25.93 6.76
CA ILE A 179 3.34 -26.25 5.99
C ILE A 179 3.36 -27.66 5.38
N HIS A 180 2.35 -28.49 5.67
CA HIS A 180 2.18 -29.84 5.12
C HIS A 180 0.81 -30.04 4.43
N GLY A 181 0.01 -28.98 4.28
CA GLY A 181 -1.26 -29.02 3.53
C GLY A 181 -1.05 -28.79 2.03
N ALA A 182 -1.90 -29.39 1.19
CA ALA A 182 -1.88 -29.19 -0.26
C ALA A 182 -2.12 -27.72 -0.68
N ASP A 183 -2.71 -26.92 0.22
CA ASP A 183 -3.05 -25.50 0.03
C ASP A 183 -2.01 -24.54 0.66
N TYR A 184 -0.79 -25.01 0.93
CA TYR A 184 0.27 -24.20 1.53
C TYR A 184 0.60 -22.97 0.66
N ASP A 185 0.28 -21.76 1.16
CA ASP A 185 0.81 -20.52 0.59
C ASP A 185 2.20 -20.26 1.19
N PRO A 186 3.30 -20.36 0.41
CA PRO A 186 4.65 -20.01 0.87
C PRO A 186 4.77 -18.55 1.33
N GLN A 187 3.78 -17.71 1.05
CA GLN A 187 3.66 -16.35 1.55
C GLN A 187 2.67 -16.19 2.72
N ALA A 188 2.27 -17.27 3.41
CA ALA A 188 1.44 -17.19 4.63
C ALA A 188 2.08 -16.32 5.73
N LEU A 189 3.42 -16.18 5.74
CA LEU A 189 4.14 -15.22 6.59
C LEU A 189 3.80 -13.75 6.27
N TYR A 190 3.46 -13.42 5.02
CA TYR A 190 3.02 -12.08 4.63
C TYR A 190 1.56 -11.81 5.02
N SER A 191 0.75 -12.83 5.31
CA SER A 191 -0.58 -12.65 5.91
C SER A 191 -0.50 -11.94 7.27
N PHE A 192 0.59 -12.14 8.04
CA PHE A 192 0.85 -11.42 9.28
C PHE A 192 1.17 -9.93 9.07
N ALA A 193 1.69 -9.56 7.89
CA ALA A 193 2.02 -8.17 7.57
C ALA A 193 0.77 -7.36 7.19
N VAL A 194 -0.26 -8.02 6.64
CA VAL A 194 -1.50 -7.37 6.17
C VAL A 194 -2.63 -7.41 7.19
N ASP A 195 -2.65 -8.41 8.08
CA ASP A 195 -3.62 -8.52 9.18
C ASP A 195 -3.03 -7.94 10.48
N ARG A 196 -2.75 -6.63 10.45
CA ARG A 196 -2.37 -5.82 11.60
C ARG A 196 -3.16 -4.53 11.61
N ASP A 197 -3.28 -3.93 12.79
CA ASP A 197 -3.73 -2.55 12.87
C ASP A 197 -2.63 -1.60 12.40
N PHE A 198 -2.96 -0.82 11.37
CA PHE A 198 -2.06 0.19 10.83
C PHE A 198 -2.28 1.52 11.57
N ILE A 199 -1.21 2.03 12.18
CA ILE A 199 -1.27 3.23 13.03
C ILE A 199 -1.34 4.50 12.16
N SER A 200 -0.90 4.42 10.90
CA SER A 200 -0.90 5.54 9.97
C SER A 200 -0.90 5.09 8.50
N GLU A 201 -1.12 6.04 7.60
CA GLU A 201 -0.94 5.85 6.15
C GLU A 201 0.48 5.37 5.80
N ASN A 202 1.51 5.97 6.42
CA ASN A 202 2.92 5.56 6.22
C ASN A 202 3.11 4.08 6.56
N ASP A 203 2.58 3.68 7.70
CA ASP A 203 2.67 2.33 8.22
C ASP A 203 2.00 1.33 7.27
N ALA A 204 0.80 1.65 6.78
CA ALA A 204 0.12 0.82 5.78
C ALA A 204 0.93 0.70 4.47
N LEU A 205 1.48 1.79 3.95
CA LEU A 205 2.27 1.75 2.71
C LEU A 205 3.57 0.93 2.87
N THR A 206 4.26 1.06 4.01
CA THR A 206 5.48 0.30 4.28
C THR A 206 5.18 -1.18 4.43
N PHE A 207 4.15 -1.57 5.20
CA PHE A 207 3.88 -2.98 5.47
C PHE A 207 3.11 -3.69 4.35
N MET A 208 2.17 -3.02 3.68
CA MET A 208 1.40 -3.61 2.58
C MET A 208 2.10 -3.46 1.22
N GLY A 209 2.80 -2.35 0.99
CA GLY A 209 3.45 -2.05 -0.29
C GLY A 209 4.95 -2.28 -0.31
N GLY A 210 5.58 -2.51 0.86
CA GLY A 210 7.03 -2.56 0.98
C GLY A 210 7.70 -1.23 0.66
N VAL A 211 6.97 -0.11 0.72
CA VAL A 211 7.46 1.21 0.29
C VAL A 211 8.56 1.68 1.23
N THR A 212 9.74 1.96 0.65
CA THR A 212 10.91 2.43 1.40
C THR A 212 11.09 3.94 1.33
N ASP A 213 10.79 4.55 0.19
CA ASP A 213 10.74 6.00 0.01
C ASP A 213 9.30 6.47 -0.13
N LEU A 214 8.69 6.82 1.01
CA LEU A 214 7.28 7.21 1.09
C LEU A 214 6.97 8.50 0.33
N ASP A 215 7.91 9.45 0.28
CA ASP A 215 7.68 10.75 -0.34
C ASP A 215 7.75 10.62 -1.86
N SER A 216 8.78 9.94 -2.38
CA SER A 216 8.88 9.66 -3.82
C SER A 216 7.71 8.82 -4.32
N PHE A 217 7.28 7.82 -3.54
CA PHE A 217 6.14 6.99 -3.90
C PHE A 217 4.84 7.81 -3.96
N ARG A 218 4.58 8.65 -2.94
CA ARG A 218 3.42 9.54 -2.93
C ARG A 218 3.40 10.50 -4.09
N ASP A 219 4.52 11.15 -4.36
CA ASP A 219 4.66 12.10 -5.48
C ASP A 219 4.43 11.39 -6.83
N ALA A 220 4.73 10.08 -6.92
CA ALA A 220 4.53 9.30 -8.13
C ALA A 220 3.10 8.79 -8.35
N VAL A 221 2.35 8.51 -7.29
CA VAL A 221 1.02 7.86 -7.40
C VAL A 221 -0.14 8.81 -7.13
N ASN A 222 0.12 9.93 -6.45
CA ASN A 222 -0.86 10.97 -6.22
C ASN A 222 -0.78 11.99 -7.35
N THR A 223 -1.94 12.45 -7.82
CA THR A 223 -2.01 13.62 -8.70
C THR A 223 -1.93 14.87 -7.83
N GLU A 224 -1.08 15.84 -8.19
CA GLU A 224 -1.23 17.20 -7.69
C GLU A 224 -2.64 17.66 -8.04
N GLU A 225 -3.41 18.14 -7.06
CA GLU A 225 -4.62 18.90 -7.35
C GLU A 225 -4.15 20.16 -8.09
N VAL A 226 -4.19 20.12 -9.42
CA VAL A 226 -4.05 21.32 -10.25
C VAL A 226 -5.27 22.16 -9.93
N TRP A 227 -5.12 23.08 -8.98
CA TRP A 227 -6.03 24.19 -8.83
C TRP A 227 -5.91 25.00 -10.11
N HIS A 228 -6.80 24.75 -11.07
CA HIS A 228 -7.10 25.71 -12.09
C HIS A 228 -7.62 26.95 -11.36
N TYR A 229 -6.74 27.91 -11.12
CA TYR A 229 -7.17 29.29 -11.00
C TYR A 229 -7.73 29.66 -12.36
N ASP A 230 -9.04 29.47 -12.52
CA ASP A 230 -9.81 30.15 -13.56
C ASP A 230 -9.71 31.65 -13.28
N ASN A 231 -8.63 32.25 -13.80
CA ASN A 231 -8.53 33.69 -14.00
C ASN A 231 -9.08 33.98 -15.39
N ALA A 232 -10.38 34.27 -15.47
CA ALA A 232 -10.99 35.23 -16.41
C ALA A 232 -12.47 35.43 -16.07
#